data_AF-A0A2S6EYD1-F1
#
_entry.id   AF-A0A2S6EYD1-F1
#
_cell.length_a   1.000
_cell.length_b   1.000
_cell.length_c   1.000
_cell.angle_alpha   90.00
_cell.angle_beta   90.00
_cell.angle_gamma   90.00
#
_symmetry.space_group_name_H-M   'P 1'
#
loop_
_entity.id
_entity.type
_entity.pdbx_description
1 polymer ?
#
loop_
_entity_poly.entity_id
_entity_poly.type
_entity_poly.pdbx_seq_one_letter_code
_entity_poly.pdbx_strand_id
1 'polypeptide(L)'
;MNMNKLFLFVLLIFSGEVFSQTSAEVLQSKLNAIQTMTANFSQIVKAKNREVSRSSGSMALQRPGRFRWETKDPLEQLIVADGQKMWIYDVDLEQVTVKNQEKGLGGTAALFLSGYDETLTHDFDVSEKQTGKLTVFDLKSKSAKENFQRIKLIFSQSTLIGLELYDQLGQITNVKLVQIKANPKLSAKLFQFKPPKGVDVVKQ
;
A
#
# COMPACT_ATOMS: atom_id res chain seq x y z
N MET A 1 7.81 -73.19 32.16
CA MET A 1 8.25 -71.98 32.88
C MET A 1 8.24 -70.84 31.88
N ASN A 2 7.31 -69.90 32.08
CA ASN A 2 6.99 -68.77 31.20
C ASN A 2 8.17 -67.78 31.08
N MET A 3 8.31 -67.11 29.94
CA MET A 3 8.30 -65.64 29.91
C MET A 3 8.17 -65.08 28.49
N ASN A 4 7.04 -64.44 28.21
CA ASN A 4 6.84 -63.53 27.08
C ASN A 4 7.77 -62.32 27.22
N LYS A 5 8.47 -61.94 26.14
CA LYS A 5 9.01 -60.57 25.98
C LYS A 5 8.40 -59.94 24.74
N LEU A 6 7.25 -59.31 24.96
CA LEU A 6 6.56 -58.45 24.01
C LEU A 6 7.36 -57.15 23.88
N PHE A 7 8.03 -56.94 22.74
CA PHE A 7 8.64 -55.66 22.41
C PHE A 7 7.55 -54.70 21.93
N LEU A 8 7.14 -53.76 22.79
CA LEU A 8 6.30 -52.63 22.39
C LEU A 8 7.16 -51.63 21.59
N PHE A 9 6.89 -51.54 20.29
CA PHE A 9 7.38 -50.46 19.45
C PHE A 9 6.48 -49.24 19.68
N VAL A 10 6.95 -48.27 20.49
CA VAL A 10 6.26 -46.99 20.67
C VAL A 10 6.58 -46.12 19.44
N LEU A 11 5.62 -46.03 18.52
CA LEU A 11 5.69 -45.12 17.38
C LEU A 11 5.34 -43.70 17.87
N LEU A 12 6.36 -42.91 18.18
CA LEU A 12 6.23 -41.48 18.46
C LEU A 12 5.92 -40.75 17.14
N ILE A 13 4.63 -40.54 16.88
CA ILE A 13 4.16 -39.67 15.80
C ILE A 13 4.50 -38.23 16.25
N PHE A 14 5.63 -37.72 15.78
CA PHE A 14 5.92 -36.29 15.82
C PHE A 14 4.96 -35.60 14.85
N SER A 15 3.82 -35.14 15.38
CA SER A 15 2.95 -34.21 14.69
C SER A 15 3.72 -32.89 14.55
N GLY A 16 4.42 -32.72 13.43
CA GLY A 16 4.96 -31.41 13.07
C GLY A 16 3.79 -30.46 12.86
N GLU A 17 3.66 -29.46 13.73
CA GLU A 17 2.73 -28.37 13.46
C GLU A 17 3.18 -27.65 12.19
N VAL A 18 2.45 -27.88 11.10
CA VAL A 18 2.61 -27.11 9.88
C VAL A 18 2.01 -25.74 10.19
N PHE A 19 2.86 -24.79 10.60
CA PHE A 19 2.49 -23.38 10.69
C PHE A 19 2.14 -22.88 9.28
N SER A 20 0.84 -22.86 8.96
CA SER A 20 0.35 -22.22 7.75
C SER A 20 0.34 -20.72 7.97
N GLN A 21 1.20 -20.00 7.26
CA GLN A 21 1.24 -18.54 7.28
C GLN A 21 -0.12 -17.99 6.82
N THR A 22 -0.66 -17.00 7.53
CA THR A 22 -1.93 -16.35 7.16
C THR A 22 -1.74 -15.42 5.95
N SER A 23 -2.79 -15.17 5.17
CA SER A 23 -2.72 -14.23 4.03
C SER A 23 -2.24 -12.83 4.45
N ALA A 24 -2.56 -12.41 5.67
CA ALA A 24 -2.09 -11.14 6.22
C ALA A 24 -0.59 -11.13 6.49
N GLU A 25 -0.04 -12.21 7.06
CA GLU A 25 1.40 -12.37 7.30
C GLU A 25 2.18 -12.45 5.99
N VAL A 26 1.65 -13.15 4.98
CA VAL A 26 2.24 -13.20 3.62
C VAL A 26 2.28 -11.80 3.02
N LEU A 27 1.17 -11.05 3.10
CA LEU A 27 1.11 -9.69 2.60
C LEU A 27 2.07 -8.77 3.35
N GLN A 28 2.10 -8.83 4.68
CA GLN A 28 3.02 -8.05 5.50
C GLN A 28 4.46 -8.30 5.08
N SER A 29 4.84 -9.56 4.86
CA SER A 29 6.17 -9.94 4.40
C SER A 29 6.50 -9.34 3.02
N LYS A 30 5.55 -9.38 2.08
CA LYS A 30 5.72 -8.76 0.75
C LYS A 30 5.89 -7.25 0.85
N LEU A 31 5.09 -6.58 1.68
CA LEU A 31 5.22 -5.14 1.89
C LEU A 31 6.56 -4.80 2.55
N ASN A 32 6.96 -5.54 3.59
CA ASN A 32 8.22 -5.31 4.33
C ASN A 32 9.47 -5.51 3.46
N ALA A 33 9.39 -6.33 2.41
CA ALA A 33 10.45 -6.47 1.42
C ALA A 33 10.63 -5.23 0.52
N ILE A 34 9.64 -4.32 0.48
CA ILE A 34 9.68 -3.06 -0.27
C ILE A 34 10.17 -1.95 0.66
N GLN A 35 11.48 -1.72 0.69
CA GLN A 35 12.11 -0.64 1.46
C GLN A 35 12.07 0.67 0.69
N THR A 36 12.38 0.62 -0.60
CA THR A 36 12.17 1.73 -1.54
C THR A 36 11.51 1.23 -2.81
N MET A 37 10.78 2.09 -3.51
CA MET A 37 10.22 1.74 -4.82
C MET A 37 10.06 3.00 -5.67
N THR A 38 10.29 2.86 -6.97
CA THR A 38 9.86 3.84 -7.97
C THR A 38 9.01 3.18 -9.04
N ALA A 39 8.00 3.87 -9.55
CA ALA A 39 7.19 3.41 -10.66
C ALA A 39 6.55 4.59 -11.39
N ASN A 40 6.14 4.39 -12.63
CA ASN A 40 5.13 5.23 -13.25
C ASN A 40 3.75 4.64 -12.95
N PHE A 41 2.74 5.50 -12.88
CA PHE A 41 1.37 5.07 -12.64
C PHE A 41 0.41 5.60 -13.71
N SER A 42 -0.66 4.84 -13.94
CA SER A 42 -1.90 5.33 -14.52
C SER A 42 -3.01 5.09 -13.52
N GLN A 43 -3.81 6.12 -13.25
CA GLN A 43 -4.91 6.10 -12.31
C GLN A 43 -6.23 6.35 -13.03
N ILE A 44 -7.27 5.61 -12.65
CA ILE A 44 -8.64 5.83 -13.10
C ILE A 44 -9.54 5.85 -11.86
N VAL A 45 -10.24 6.96 -11.68
CA VAL A 45 -11.25 7.13 -10.64
C VAL A 45 -12.62 6.88 -11.24
N LYS A 46 -13.40 6.01 -10.61
CA LYS A 46 -14.77 5.69 -11.00
C LYS A 46 -15.75 6.04 -9.89
N ALA A 47 -16.87 6.67 -10.24
CA ALA A 47 -18.01 6.85 -9.34
C ALA A 47 -19.25 6.23 -9.98
N LYS A 48 -19.99 5.40 -9.23
CA LYS A 48 -21.15 4.66 -9.75
C LYS A 48 -20.83 3.91 -11.07
N ASN A 49 -19.67 3.23 -11.08
CA ASN A 49 -19.11 2.50 -12.23
C ASN A 49 -18.79 3.31 -13.49
N ARG A 50 -18.89 4.65 -13.47
CA ARG A 50 -18.48 5.52 -14.57
C ARG A 50 -17.13 6.14 -14.26
N GLU A 51 -16.24 6.20 -15.27
CA GLU A 51 -14.98 6.93 -15.18
C GLU A 51 -15.28 8.42 -15.02
N VAL A 52 -14.77 9.01 -13.94
CA VAL A 52 -14.92 10.45 -13.63
C VAL A 52 -13.61 11.21 -13.73
N SER A 53 -12.48 10.50 -13.62
CA SER A 53 -11.16 11.08 -13.79
C SER A 53 -10.17 10.00 -14.19
N ARG A 54 -9.16 10.42 -14.94
CA ARG A 54 -8.00 9.63 -15.32
C ARG A 54 -6.77 10.51 -15.18
N SER A 55 -5.72 9.97 -14.60
CA SER A 55 -4.46 10.69 -14.46
C SER A 55 -3.26 9.76 -14.62
N SER A 56 -2.09 10.34 -14.83
CA SER A 56 -0.84 9.59 -14.92
C SER A 56 0.34 10.37 -14.37
N GLY A 57 1.40 9.66 -14.03
CA GLY A 57 2.54 10.28 -13.41
C GLY A 57 3.59 9.30 -12.92
N SER A 58 4.37 9.74 -11.94
CA SER A 58 5.44 8.97 -11.33
C SER A 58 5.34 8.99 -9.81
N MET A 59 5.82 7.90 -9.20
CA MET A 59 5.87 7.76 -7.76
C MET A 59 7.24 7.28 -7.28
N ALA A 60 7.58 7.72 -6.08
CA ALA A 60 8.66 7.16 -5.29
C ALA A 60 8.17 6.94 -3.86
N LEU A 61 8.59 5.85 -3.23
CA LEU A 61 8.40 5.63 -1.81
C LEU A 61 9.68 5.15 -1.14
N GLN A 62 9.79 5.47 0.14
CA GLN A 62 10.80 4.96 1.04
C GLN A 62 10.13 4.72 2.39
N ARG A 63 10.12 3.48 2.84
CA ARG A 63 9.55 3.14 4.15
C ARG A 63 10.54 3.49 5.27
N PRO A 64 10.04 3.87 6.46
CA PRO A 64 8.65 4.18 6.75
C PRO A 64 8.26 5.62 6.33
N GLY A 65 7.01 5.78 5.91
CA GLY A 65 6.28 7.05 5.83
C GLY A 65 6.70 8.04 4.76
N ARG A 66 7.77 7.82 3.99
CA ARG A 66 8.21 8.76 2.96
C ARG A 66 7.71 8.39 1.59
N PHE A 67 7.20 9.38 0.89
CA PHE A 67 6.52 9.14 -0.37
C PHE A 67 6.44 10.42 -1.23
N ARG A 68 6.48 10.24 -2.55
CA ARG A 68 6.28 11.27 -3.57
C ARG A 68 5.32 10.72 -4.64
N TRP A 69 4.27 11.46 -4.97
CA TRP A 69 3.38 11.23 -6.11
C TRP A 69 3.31 12.48 -6.93
N GLU A 70 3.71 12.36 -8.18
CA GLU A 70 3.77 13.47 -9.11
C GLU A 70 2.85 13.13 -10.27
N THR A 71 1.66 13.71 -10.24
CA THR A 71 0.69 13.67 -11.33
C THR A 71 1.10 14.71 -12.37
N LYS A 72 1.21 14.27 -13.63
CA LYS A 72 1.56 15.14 -14.76
C LYS A 72 0.35 15.54 -15.57
N ASP A 73 -0.57 14.60 -15.79
CA ASP A 73 -1.77 14.80 -16.60
C ASP A 73 -3.01 14.37 -15.83
N PRO A 74 -4.17 15.03 -16.02
CA PRO A 74 -4.37 16.26 -16.81
C PRO A 74 -4.09 17.55 -16.02
N LEU A 75 -4.03 17.46 -14.69
CA LEU A 75 -3.75 18.59 -13.80
C LEU A 75 -2.49 18.26 -12.99
N GLU A 76 -1.51 19.15 -13.02
CA GLU A 76 -0.25 18.95 -12.33
C GLU A 76 -0.44 19.04 -10.82
N GLN A 77 -0.15 17.94 -10.13
CA GLN A 77 -0.24 17.86 -8.69
C GLN A 77 0.94 17.08 -8.12
N LEU A 78 1.55 17.64 -7.08
CA LEU A 78 2.64 17.01 -6.35
C LEU A 78 2.22 16.74 -4.90
N ILE A 79 2.21 15.47 -4.51
CA ILE A 79 2.03 15.04 -3.13
C ILE A 79 3.37 14.54 -2.61
N VAL A 80 3.85 15.11 -1.49
CA VAL A 80 5.08 14.71 -0.81
C VAL A 80 4.79 14.44 0.66
N ALA A 81 5.09 13.23 1.12
CA ALA A 81 5.12 12.87 2.52
C ALA A 81 6.58 12.72 2.98
N ASP A 82 6.96 13.48 4.00
CA ASP A 82 8.34 13.50 4.53
C ASP A 82 8.53 12.57 5.76
N GLY A 83 7.45 11.92 6.20
CA GLY A 83 7.40 11.09 7.41
C GLY A 83 6.84 11.81 8.64
N GLN A 84 6.60 13.12 8.55
CA GLN A 84 5.95 13.94 9.59
C GLN A 84 4.77 14.73 9.03
N LYS A 85 4.91 15.27 7.81
CA LYS A 85 3.92 16.09 7.12
C LYS A 85 3.67 15.56 5.73
N MET A 86 2.44 15.75 5.28
CA MET A 86 2.06 15.67 3.88
C MET A 86 1.90 17.07 3.31
N TRP A 87 2.51 17.29 2.17
CA TRP A 87 2.39 18.47 1.33
C TRP A 87 1.66 18.08 0.06
N ILE A 88 0.58 18.77 -0.25
CA ILE A 88 -0.18 18.62 -1.50
C ILE A 88 -0.07 19.94 -2.22
N TYR A 89 0.61 19.97 -3.36
CA TYR A 89 0.76 21.14 -4.20
C TYR A 89 -0.04 20.96 -5.47
N ASP A 90 -1.09 21.78 -5.62
CA ASP A 90 -1.84 21.93 -6.85
C ASP A 90 -1.21 23.08 -7.65
N VAL A 91 -0.55 22.74 -8.77
CA VAL A 91 0.28 23.70 -9.52
C VAL A 91 -0.58 24.80 -10.14
N ASP A 92 -1.68 24.42 -10.79
CA ASP A 92 -2.57 25.35 -11.49
C ASP A 92 -3.30 26.31 -10.55
N LEU A 93 -3.52 25.88 -9.29
CA LEU A 93 -4.15 26.70 -8.27
C LEU A 93 -3.13 27.54 -7.49
N GLU A 94 -1.83 27.35 -7.74
CA GLU A 94 -0.74 27.93 -6.96
C GLU A 94 -0.96 27.79 -5.44
N GLN A 95 -1.45 26.61 -5.02
CA GLN A 95 -1.86 26.36 -3.64
C GLN A 95 -1.19 25.11 -3.07
N VAL A 96 -0.67 25.24 -1.85
CA VAL A 96 -0.13 24.15 -1.06
C VAL A 96 -1.02 23.90 0.16
N THR A 97 -1.51 22.68 0.28
CA THR A 97 -2.15 22.19 1.50
C THR A 97 -1.15 21.38 2.31
N VAL A 98 -1.02 21.69 3.60
CA VAL A 98 -0.15 20.98 4.53
C VAL A 98 -0.99 20.27 5.58
N LYS A 99 -0.75 18.98 5.75
CA LYS A 99 -1.41 18.15 6.77
C LYS A 99 -0.38 17.43 7.61
N ASN A 100 -0.70 17.17 8.87
CA ASN A 100 0.07 16.21 9.65
C ASN A 100 -0.08 14.82 9.02
N GLN A 101 1.01 14.05 8.98
CA GLN A 101 0.96 12.68 8.53
C GLN A 101 0.46 11.80 9.67
N GLU A 102 -0.86 11.62 9.73
CA GLU A 102 -1.45 10.67 10.66
C GLU A 102 -1.18 9.22 10.21
N LYS A 103 -1.06 8.31 11.18
CA LYS A 103 -1.06 6.87 10.89
C LYS A 103 -2.46 6.49 10.38
N GLY A 104 -2.54 5.82 9.24
CA GLY A 104 -3.80 5.34 8.68
C GLY A 104 -4.00 5.69 7.20
N LEU A 105 -5.23 5.52 6.72
CA LEU A 105 -5.61 5.73 5.32
C LEU A 105 -5.85 7.21 5.00
N GLY A 106 -4.85 8.06 5.25
CA GLY A 106 -4.88 9.53 5.16
C GLY A 106 -5.13 10.14 3.76
N GLY A 107 -5.81 9.42 2.86
CA GLY A 107 -6.43 9.96 1.65
C GLY A 107 -5.83 9.51 0.32
N THR A 108 -4.69 8.80 0.30
CA THR A 108 -4.05 8.34 -0.96
C THR A 108 -3.54 6.90 -0.91
N ALA A 109 -3.49 6.25 -2.08
CA ALA A 109 -2.98 4.88 -2.25
C ALA A 109 -1.54 4.70 -1.75
N ALA A 110 -0.75 5.75 -1.87
CA ALA A 110 0.68 5.69 -1.63
C ALA A 110 1.06 5.97 -0.16
N LEU A 111 0.22 6.67 0.60
CA LEU A 111 0.34 6.68 2.05
C LEU A 111 0.16 5.29 2.64
N PHE A 112 -0.82 4.52 2.15
CA PHE A 112 -1.01 3.15 2.59
C PHE A 112 0.25 2.31 2.37
N LEU A 113 0.88 2.41 1.19
CA LEU A 113 2.11 1.67 0.87
C LEU A 113 3.33 2.11 1.69
N SER A 114 3.45 3.39 2.00
CA SER A 114 4.62 3.92 2.71
C SER A 114 4.49 3.85 4.23
N GLY A 115 3.27 3.96 4.77
CA GLY A 115 3.01 4.26 6.17
C GLY A 115 2.43 3.14 7.02
N TYR A 116 1.84 2.08 6.44
CA TYR A 116 1.38 0.95 7.25
C TYR A 116 2.58 0.22 7.83
N ASP A 117 2.61 -0.03 9.14
CA ASP A 117 3.65 -0.81 9.82
C ASP A 117 3.14 -2.25 10.06
N GLU A 118 3.56 -2.90 11.14
CA GLU A 118 3.23 -4.29 11.49
C GLU A 118 1.77 -4.48 11.94
N THR A 119 0.93 -3.43 11.91
CA THR A 119 -0.47 -3.48 12.38
C THR A 119 -1.49 -3.83 11.30
N LEU A 120 -1.08 -4.33 10.13
CA LEU A 120 -2.02 -4.62 9.04
C LEU A 120 -3.16 -5.56 9.47
N THR A 121 -2.84 -6.58 10.27
CA THR A 121 -3.80 -7.53 10.85
C THR A 121 -4.69 -6.92 11.92
N HIS A 122 -4.25 -5.85 12.59
CA HIS A 122 -5.06 -5.15 13.58
C HIS A 122 -6.21 -4.41 12.92
N ASP A 123 -5.94 -3.77 11.78
CA ASP A 123 -6.88 -2.83 11.16
C ASP A 123 -7.66 -3.43 9.97
N PHE A 124 -7.16 -4.51 9.38
CA PHE A 124 -7.79 -5.15 8.22
C PHE A 124 -8.02 -6.65 8.39
N ASP A 125 -9.12 -7.11 7.81
CA ASP A 125 -9.29 -8.51 7.43
C ASP A 125 -8.67 -8.71 6.05
N VAL A 126 -7.67 -9.59 5.95
CA VAL A 126 -6.93 -9.84 4.70
C VAL A 126 -7.32 -11.20 4.15
N SER A 127 -7.75 -11.22 2.90
CA SER A 127 -7.93 -12.44 2.12
C SER A 127 -7.07 -12.41 0.87
N GLU A 128 -6.73 -13.58 0.35
CA GLU A 128 -5.88 -13.72 -0.83
C GLU A 128 -6.59 -14.54 -1.90
N LYS A 129 -6.44 -14.13 -3.17
CA LYS A 129 -6.82 -14.92 -4.34
C LYS A 129 -5.67 -14.97 -5.32
N GLN A 130 -5.18 -16.16 -5.62
CA GLN A 130 -4.17 -16.39 -6.63
C GLN A 130 -4.79 -16.90 -7.93
N THR A 131 -4.31 -16.41 -9.07
CA THR A 131 -4.71 -16.86 -10.42
C THR A 131 -3.47 -16.82 -11.33
N GLY A 132 -2.90 -17.99 -11.60
CA GLY A 132 -1.62 -18.09 -12.32
C GLY A 132 -0.49 -17.37 -11.56
N LYS A 133 0.13 -16.39 -12.22
CA LYS A 133 1.21 -15.56 -11.64
C LYS A 133 0.70 -14.34 -10.86
N LEU A 134 -0.62 -14.09 -10.87
CA LEU A 134 -1.22 -12.96 -10.20
C LEU A 134 -1.74 -13.37 -8.82
N THR A 135 -1.46 -12.53 -7.84
CA THR A 135 -2.00 -12.63 -6.49
C THR A 135 -2.70 -11.33 -6.16
N VAL A 136 -3.96 -11.40 -5.74
CA VAL A 136 -4.72 -10.27 -5.24
C VAL A 136 -4.91 -10.45 -3.75
N PHE A 137 -4.36 -9.53 -2.96
CA PHE A 137 -4.72 -9.39 -1.56
C PHE A 137 -5.85 -8.40 -1.45
N ASP A 138 -6.90 -8.79 -0.76
CA ASP A 138 -8.10 -8.00 -0.52
C ASP A 138 -8.22 -7.71 0.97
N LEU A 139 -8.01 -6.44 1.32
CA LEU A 139 -7.98 -5.91 2.66
C LEU A 139 -9.29 -5.16 2.91
N LYS A 140 -10.07 -5.62 3.87
CA LYS A 140 -11.31 -4.95 4.31
C LYS A 140 -11.06 -4.29 5.65
N SER A 141 -11.33 -2.99 5.73
CA SER A 141 -11.16 -2.24 6.98
C SER A 141 -12.10 -2.79 8.03
N LYS A 142 -11.57 -3.03 9.24
CA LYS A 142 -12.37 -3.36 10.42
C LYS A 142 -13.05 -2.12 11.02
N SER A 143 -12.57 -0.93 10.66
CA SER A 143 -13.11 0.36 11.11
C SER A 143 -13.94 1.02 10.01
N ALA A 144 -15.17 1.40 10.36
CA ALA A 144 -16.05 2.17 9.48
C ALA A 144 -15.70 3.67 9.40
N LYS A 145 -14.67 4.13 10.13
CA LYS A 145 -14.24 5.54 10.13
C LYS A 145 -13.13 5.84 9.12
N GLU A 146 -12.52 4.81 8.55
CA GLU A 146 -11.42 4.96 7.59
C GLU A 146 -11.90 5.49 6.24
N ASN A 147 -11.12 6.39 5.63
CA ASN A 147 -11.45 6.96 4.31
C ASN A 147 -11.65 5.88 3.23
N PHE A 148 -10.91 4.77 3.32
CA PHE A 148 -11.11 3.60 2.47
C PHE A 148 -11.65 2.42 3.28
N GLN A 149 -12.75 1.83 2.80
CA GLN A 149 -13.36 0.64 3.40
C GLN A 149 -12.70 -0.66 2.91
N ARG A 150 -12.09 -0.62 1.72
CA ARG A 150 -11.45 -1.79 1.12
C ARG A 150 -10.29 -1.37 0.23
N ILE A 151 -9.22 -2.13 0.28
CA ILE A 151 -8.03 -1.97 -0.56
C ILE A 151 -7.71 -3.31 -1.17
N LYS A 152 -7.46 -3.33 -2.48
CA LYS A 152 -6.84 -4.50 -3.11
C LYS A 152 -5.43 -4.16 -3.55
N LEU A 153 -4.50 -5.05 -3.22
CA LEU A 153 -3.14 -5.01 -3.72
C LEU A 153 -2.91 -6.14 -4.70
N ILE A 154 -2.46 -5.79 -5.90
CA ILE A 154 -2.30 -6.73 -7.00
C ILE A 154 -0.82 -6.96 -7.23
N PHE A 155 -0.36 -8.17 -6.99
CA PHE A 155 1.01 -8.60 -7.21
C PHE A 155 1.11 -9.50 -8.44
N SER A 156 2.18 -9.34 -9.20
CA SER A 156 2.69 -10.38 -10.09
C SER A 156 3.92 -10.99 -9.42
N GLN A 157 3.80 -12.23 -8.94
CA GLN A 157 4.79 -12.86 -8.09
C GLN A 157 5.11 -12.01 -6.83
N SER A 158 6.29 -11.38 -6.77
CA SER A 158 6.73 -10.50 -5.68
C SER A 158 6.55 -9.01 -5.98
N THR A 159 6.21 -8.65 -7.22
CA THR A 159 6.16 -7.26 -7.67
C THR A 159 4.75 -6.71 -7.54
N LEU A 160 4.58 -5.61 -6.78
CA LEU A 160 3.32 -4.88 -6.73
C LEU A 160 3.09 -4.17 -8.08
N ILE A 161 2.02 -4.55 -8.79
CA ILE A 161 1.69 -4.03 -10.12
C ILE A 161 0.45 -3.15 -10.16
N GLY A 162 -0.32 -3.11 -9.07
CA GLY A 162 -1.51 -2.27 -9.02
C GLY A 162 -2.23 -2.26 -7.68
N LEU A 163 -3.15 -1.31 -7.56
CA LEU A 163 -3.98 -1.09 -6.39
C LEU A 163 -5.41 -0.77 -6.82
N GLU A 164 -6.37 -1.18 -6.01
CA GLU A 164 -7.75 -0.69 -6.06
C GLU A 164 -8.13 -0.16 -4.68
N LEU A 165 -8.62 1.08 -4.60
CA LEU A 165 -9.10 1.70 -3.38
C LEU A 165 -10.60 1.93 -3.49
N TYR A 166 -11.34 1.54 -2.45
CA TYR A 166 -12.78 1.71 -2.35
C TYR A 166 -13.07 2.64 -1.19
N ASP A 167 -13.57 3.83 -1.48
CA ASP A 167 -13.93 4.81 -0.45
C ASP A 167 -15.35 4.58 0.08
N GLN A 168 -15.71 5.32 1.13
CA GLN A 168 -17.03 5.24 1.77
C GLN A 168 -18.18 5.75 0.88
N LEU A 169 -17.87 6.56 -0.13
CA LEU A 169 -18.84 7.16 -1.05
C LEU A 169 -19.11 6.28 -2.27
N GLY A 170 -18.48 5.10 -2.34
CA GLY A 170 -18.59 4.16 -3.46
C GLY A 170 -17.73 4.56 -4.67
N GLN A 171 -16.76 5.45 -4.48
CA GLN A 171 -15.73 5.73 -5.47
C GLN A 171 -14.70 4.59 -5.48
N ILE A 172 -14.24 4.23 -6.68
CA ILE A 172 -13.19 3.24 -6.88
C ILE A 172 -12.03 3.91 -7.60
N THR A 173 -10.88 3.96 -6.95
CA THR A 173 -9.62 4.41 -7.58
C THR A 173 -8.79 3.20 -7.97
N ASN A 174 -8.55 3.04 -9.27
CA ASN A 174 -7.73 1.97 -9.83
C ASN A 174 -6.38 2.55 -10.22
N VAL A 175 -5.30 1.96 -9.71
CA VAL A 175 -3.93 2.37 -10.01
C VAL A 175 -3.20 1.20 -10.66
N LYS A 176 -2.63 1.42 -11.84
CA LYS A 176 -1.72 0.50 -12.50
C LYS A 176 -0.30 1.04 -12.42
N LEU A 177 0.64 0.21 -11.99
CA LEU A 177 2.05 0.54 -11.91
C LEU A 177 2.83 -0.08 -13.07
N VAL A 178 3.75 0.68 -13.65
CA VAL A 178 4.65 0.24 -14.72
C VAL A 178 6.06 0.80 -14.49
N GLN A 179 7.06 0.24 -15.18
CA GLN A 179 8.48 0.62 -14.99
C GLN A 179 8.91 0.53 -13.51
N ILE A 180 8.43 -0.50 -12.82
CA ILE A 180 8.62 -0.68 -11.38
C ILE A 180 10.08 -1.05 -11.11
N LYS A 181 10.69 -0.33 -10.18
CA LYS A 181 12.00 -0.67 -9.61
C LYS A 181 11.85 -0.81 -8.11
N ALA A 182 12.07 -2.02 -7.61
CA ALA A 182 12.08 -2.31 -6.18
C ALA A 182 13.48 -2.09 -5.61
N ASN A 183 13.53 -1.51 -4.41
CA ASN A 183 14.73 -1.24 -3.62
C ASN A 183 15.85 -0.44 -4.32
N PRO A 184 15.58 0.56 -5.20
CA PRO A 184 16.64 1.43 -5.71
C PRO A 184 17.21 2.33 -4.61
N LYS A 185 18.46 2.77 -4.76
CA LYS A 185 19.00 3.86 -3.92
C LYS A 185 18.26 5.15 -4.25
N LEU A 186 17.62 5.76 -3.25
CA LEU A 186 16.89 7.02 -3.37
C LEU A 186 17.54 8.10 -2.52
N SER A 187 17.58 9.32 -3.06
CA SER A 187 18.02 10.49 -2.30
C SER A 187 16.91 10.94 -1.36
N ALA A 188 17.24 11.23 -0.11
CA ALA A 188 16.30 11.79 0.86
C ALA A 188 15.67 13.12 0.39
N LYS A 189 16.33 13.85 -0.53
CA LYS A 189 15.81 15.09 -1.12
C LYS A 189 14.53 14.88 -1.94
N LEU A 190 14.27 13.66 -2.45
CA LEU A 190 13.04 13.36 -3.20
C LEU A 190 11.78 13.55 -2.37
N PHE A 191 11.90 13.40 -1.05
CA PHE A 191 10.79 13.45 -0.10
C PHE A 191 10.76 14.76 0.70
N GLN A 192 11.51 15.77 0.25
CA GLN A 192 11.48 17.11 0.83
C GLN A 192 10.73 18.02 -0.13
N PHE A 193 9.81 18.81 0.41
CA PHE A 193 9.09 19.82 -0.34
C PHE A 193 9.28 21.19 0.29
N LYS A 194 9.53 22.18 -0.56
CA LYS A 194 9.55 23.59 -0.19
C LYS A 194 8.56 24.31 -1.10
N PRO A 195 7.51 24.94 -0.55
CA PRO A 195 6.57 25.71 -1.35
C PRO A 195 7.31 26.75 -2.21
N PRO A 196 6.96 26.88 -3.51
CA PRO A 196 7.44 27.97 -4.34
C PRO A 196 7.11 29.34 -3.74
N LYS A 197 7.86 30.37 -4.13
CA LYS A 197 7.54 31.74 -3.71
C LYS A 197 6.20 32.17 -4.32
N GLY A 198 5.35 32.83 -3.54
CA GLY A 198 4.07 33.38 -4.00
C GLY A 198 2.88 32.42 -3.91
N VAL A 199 3.13 31.13 -3.67
CA VAL A 199 2.10 30.10 -3.51
C VAL A 199 1.40 30.23 -2.15
N ASP A 200 0.08 30.12 -2.13
CA ASP A 200 -0.70 30.12 -0.90
C ASP A 200 -0.46 28.83 -0.11
N VAL A 201 -0.36 28.92 1.23
CA VAL A 201 -0.06 27.78 2.09
C VAL A 201 -1.14 27.66 3.16
N VAL A 202 -2.02 26.67 2.97
CA VAL A 202 -3.09 26.34 3.89
C VAL A 202 -2.65 25.19 4.79
N LYS A 203 -2.73 25.37 6.12
CA LYS A 203 -2.45 24.32 7.10
C LYS A 203 -3.75 23.76 7.67
N GLN A 204 -3.86 22.44 7.71
CA GLN A 204 -4.98 21.70 8.31
C GLN A 204 -4.53 20.96 9.56
#